data_AF-A0A842UNN7-F1
#
_entry.id   AF-A0A842UNN7-F1
#
_cell.length_a   1.000
_cell.length_b   1.000
_cell.length_c   1.000
_cell.angle_alpha   90.00
_cell.angle_beta   90.00
_cell.angle_gamma   90.00
#
_symmetry.space_group_name_H-M   'P 1'
#
loop_
_entity.id
_entity.type
_entity.pdbx_description
1 polymer ?
#
loop_
_entity_poly.entity_id
_entity_poly.type
_entity_poly.pdbx_seq_one_letter_code
_entity_poly.pdbx_strand_id
1 'polypeptide(L)'
;MDNVRVNVLLPERLLEESKSLVEKGYFSNFSEVVRDSLRREILNYKIGFGDMTEKDKQLLEWVQSEKTAGNILSEKDMAKHGLKV
;
A
#
# COMPACT_ATOMS: atom_id res chain seq x y z
N MET A 1 8.71 -22.00 -6.71
CA MET A 1 8.72 -20.54 -6.45
C MET A 1 9.90 -19.99 -7.21
N ASP A 2 9.65 -19.11 -8.18
CA ASP A 2 10.69 -18.63 -9.08
C ASP A 2 11.40 -17.42 -8.49
N ASN A 3 12.74 -17.45 -8.49
CA ASN A 3 13.55 -16.33 -8.05
C ASN A 3 13.61 -15.29 -9.18
N VAL A 4 12.94 -14.16 -8.98
CA VAL A 4 12.95 -13.03 -9.92
C VAL A 4 14.08 -12.07 -9.58
N ARG A 5 14.92 -11.76 -10.56
CA ARG A 5 15.96 -10.72 -10.42
C ARG A 5 15.34 -9.36 -10.71
N VAL A 6 15.48 -8.42 -9.78
CA VAL A 6 15.00 -7.04 -9.92
C VAL A 6 16.19 -6.10 -9.91
N ASN A 7 16.22 -5.17 -10.86
CA ASN A 7 17.18 -4.07 -10.88
C ASN A 7 16.46 -2.80 -10.46
N VAL A 8 17.02 -2.06 -9.51
CA VAL A 8 16.42 -0.85 -8.94
C VAL A 8 17.43 0.29 -9.01
N LEU A 9 16.97 1.46 -9.44
CA LEU A 9 17.74 2.69 -9.41
C LEU A 9 17.38 3.45 -8.13
N LEU A 10 18.41 3.92 -7.43
CA LEU A 10 18.26 4.58 -6.13
C LEU A 10 19.07 5.88 -6.11
N PRO A 11 18.59 6.92 -5.41
CA PRO A 11 19.39 8.10 -5.14
C PRO A 11 20.67 7.77 -4.36
N GLU A 12 21.77 8.47 -4.65
CA GLU A 12 23.09 8.17 -4.07
C GLU A 12 23.09 8.18 -2.53
N ARG A 13 22.44 9.16 -1.91
CA ARG A 13 22.31 9.25 -0.44
C ARG A 13 21.64 8.01 0.16
N LEU A 14 20.61 7.50 -0.50
CA LEU A 14 19.84 6.35 -0.03
C LEU A 14 20.64 5.05 -0.17
N LEU A 15 21.49 4.98 -1.20
CA LEU A 15 22.44 3.89 -1.38
C LEU A 15 23.50 3.89 -0.28
N GLU A 16 24.04 5.06 0.09
CA GLU A 16 25.01 5.20 1.18
C GLU A 16 24.43 4.80 2.54
N GLU A 17 23.23 5.27 2.86
CA GLU A 17 22.53 4.89 4.09
C GLU A 17 22.28 3.38 4.16
N SER A 18 21.83 2.80 3.05
CA SER A 18 21.58 1.36 2.97
C SER A 18 22.86 0.54 3.13
N LYS A 19 23.99 1.00 2.58
CA LYS A 19 25.30 0.38 2.78
C LYS A 19 25.75 0.47 4.24
N SER A 20 25.55 1.62 4.87
CA SER A 20 25.87 1.81 6.29
C SER A 20 25.12 0.81 7.19
N LEU A 21 23.87 0.47 6.86
CA LEU A 21 23.10 -0.54 7.60
C LEU A 21 23.69 -1.96 7.46
N VAL A 22 24.26 -2.29 6.30
CA VAL A 22 24.96 -3.56 6.08
C VAL A 22 26.31 -3.58 6.80
N GLU A 23 27.07 -2.49 6.73
CA GLU A 23 28.38 -2.38 7.41
C GLU A 23 28.27 -2.45 8.93
N LYS A 24 27.19 -1.90 9.49
CA LYS A 24 26.88 -1.99 10.93
C LYS A 24 26.41 -3.39 11.37
N GLY A 25 26.25 -4.33 10.43
CA GLY A 25 25.87 -5.71 10.71
C GLY A 25 24.37 -5.92 10.97
N TYR A 26 23.51 -4.93 10.71
CA TYR A 26 22.06 -5.11 10.85
C TYR A 26 21.47 -5.99 9.75
N PHE A 27 22.13 -6.05 8.58
CA PHE A 27 21.73 -6.87 7.44
C PHE A 27 22.95 -7.54 6.82
N SER A 28 22.77 -8.74 6.26
CA SER A 28 23.87 -9.52 5.68
C SER A 28 24.30 -9.01 4.31
N ASN A 29 23.36 -8.43 3.55
CA ASN A 29 23.60 -7.85 2.23
C ASN A 29 22.52 -6.85 1.85
N PHE A 30 22.81 -6.04 0.82
CA PHE A 30 21.89 -5.03 0.31
C PHE A 30 20.54 -5.61 -0.16
N SER A 31 20.54 -6.79 -0.79
CA SER A 31 19.30 -7.45 -1.25
C SER A 31 18.39 -7.88 -0.10
N GLU A 32 18.94 -8.06 1.10
CA GLU A 32 18.17 -8.34 2.31
C GLU A 32 17.47 -7.07 2.81
N VAL A 33 18.17 -5.93 2.82
CA VAL A 33 17.59 -4.60 3.13
C VAL A 33 16.41 -4.31 2.21
N VAL A 34 16.60 -4.47 0.89
CA VAL A 34 15.56 -4.20 -0.10
C VAL A 34 14.37 -5.14 0.09
N ARG A 35 14.61 -6.44 0.33
CA ARG A 35 13.52 -7.40 0.56
C ARG A 35 12.74 -7.12 1.84
N ASP A 36 13.41 -6.75 2.93
CA ASP A 36 12.73 -6.40 4.18
C ASP A 36 11.87 -5.15 4.00
N SER A 37 12.39 -4.12 3.34
CA SER A 37 11.63 -2.91 3.00
C SER A 37 10.40 -3.24 2.15
N LEU A 38 10.56 -4.03 1.09
CA LEU A 38 9.43 -4.45 0.24
C LEU A 38 8.40 -5.28 1.01
N ARG A 39 8.82 -6.17 1.91
CA ARG A 39 7.90 -6.94 2.75
C ARG A 39 7.11 -6.03 3.69
N ARG A 40 7.78 -5.08 4.34
CA ARG A 40 7.12 -4.10 5.20
C ARG A 40 6.14 -3.26 4.42
N GLU A 41 6.50 -2.82 3.22
CA GLU A 41 5.61 -2.04 2.37
C GLU A 41 4.41 -2.86 1.91
N ILE A 42 4.61 -4.12 1.51
CA ILE A 42 3.51 -5.03 1.17
C ILE A 42 2.62 -5.29 2.40
N LEU A 43 3.20 -5.47 3.58
CA LEU A 43 2.46 -5.65 4.83
C LEU A 43 1.69 -4.38 5.19
N ASN A 44 2.31 -3.21 5.12
CA ASN A 44 1.67 -1.92 5.36
C ASN A 44 0.59 -1.63 4.33
N TYR A 45 0.77 -2.04 3.07
CA TYR A 45 -0.29 -1.94 2.06
C TYR A 45 -1.44 -2.90 2.40
N LYS A 46 -1.12 -4.13 2.80
CA LYS A 46 -2.11 -5.13 3.25
C LYS A 46 -2.79 -4.77 4.57
N ILE A 47 -2.18 -3.96 5.43
CA ILE A 47 -2.71 -3.60 6.77
C ILE A 47 -3.34 -2.20 6.72
N GLY A 48 -2.76 -1.26 5.98
CA GLY A 48 -3.18 0.14 5.86
C GLY A 48 -4.24 0.41 4.80
N PHE A 49 -4.39 -0.47 3.79
CA PHE A 49 -5.55 -0.51 2.89
C PHE A 49 -6.42 -1.77 3.09
N GLY A 50 -6.07 -2.63 4.05
CA GLY A 50 -6.61 -4.00 4.11
C GLY A 50 -7.24 -4.42 5.44
N ASP A 51 -7.85 -3.48 6.15
CA ASP A 51 -9.15 -3.80 6.77
C ASP A 51 -10.17 -2.83 6.16
N MET A 52 -10.68 -3.21 4.99
CA MET A 52 -11.94 -2.66 4.52
C MET A 52 -12.97 -3.03 5.58
N THR A 53 -13.31 -2.07 6.43
CA THR A 53 -14.24 -2.33 7.54
C THR A 53 -15.55 -2.80 6.94
N GLU A 54 -16.38 -3.48 7.73
CA GLU A 54 -17.69 -3.93 7.23
C GLU A 54 -18.52 -2.75 6.69
N LYS A 55 -18.27 -1.53 7.18
CA LYS A 55 -18.83 -0.28 6.66
C LYS A 55 -18.29 0.09 5.28
N ASP A 56 -16.99 -0.08 5.04
CA ASP A 56 -16.37 0.20 3.74
C ASP A 56 -16.85 -0.79 2.66
N LYS A 57 -17.11 -2.05 3.03
CA LYS A 57 -17.80 -3.04 2.18
C LYS A 57 -19.21 -2.63 1.81
N GLN A 58 -20.03 -2.29 2.82
CA GLN A 58 -21.40 -1.85 2.61
C GLN A 58 -21.45 -0.57 1.75
N LEU A 59 -20.48 0.34 1.92
CA LEU A 59 -20.36 1.53 1.09
C LEU A 59 -20.08 1.20 -0.37
N LEU A 60 -19.13 0.31 -0.63
CA LEU A 60 -18.76 -0.07 -2.00
C LEU A 60 -19.92 -0.77 -2.72
N GLU A 61 -20.64 -1.65 -2.03
CA GLU A 61 -21.85 -2.29 -2.56
C GLU A 61 -22.94 -1.25 -2.87
N TRP A 62 -23.16 -0.30 -1.95
CA TRP A 62 -24.12 0.77 -2.16
C TRP A 62 -23.75 1.67 -3.35
N VAL A 63 -22.51 2.15 -3.44
CA VAL A 63 -22.02 2.96 -4.57
C VAL A 63 -22.16 2.21 -5.90
N GLN A 64 -21.89 0.90 -5.92
CA GLN A 64 -22.10 0.07 -7.12
C GLN A 64 -23.58 -0.03 -7.49
N SER A 65 -24.49 -0.21 -6.52
CA SER A 65 -25.93 -0.28 -6.76
C SER A 65 -26.53 1.03 -7.29
N GLU A 66 -26.06 2.17 -6.81
CA GLU A 66 -26.53 3.49 -7.26
C GLU A 66 -26.03 3.79 -8.68
N LYS A 67 -24.79 3.36 -8.99
CA LYS A 67 -24.22 3.49 -10.34
C LYS A 67 -24.95 2.61 -11.36
N THR A 68 -25.37 1.40 -10.98
CA THR A 68 -26.18 0.52 -11.86
C THR A 68 -27.62 0.98 -11.97
N ALA A 69 -28.17 1.64 -10.94
CA ALA A 69 -29.47 2.30 -10.99
C ALA A 69 -29.48 3.60 -11.81
N GLY A 70 -28.30 4.11 -12.22
CA GLY A 70 -28.16 5.34 -13.01
C GLY A 70 -28.29 6.62 -12.18
N ASN A 71 -28.23 6.53 -10.87
CA ASN A 71 -28.29 7.67 -9.97
C ASN A 71 -26.91 8.34 -9.85
N ILE A 72 -26.89 9.67 -9.96
CA ILE A 72 -25.68 10.47 -9.74
C ILE A 72 -25.63 10.81 -8.25
N LEU A 73 -24.69 10.21 -7.53
CA LEU A 73 -24.48 10.47 -6.11
C LEU A 73 -23.89 11.87 -5.90
N SER A 74 -24.53 12.67 -5.05
CA SER A 74 -24.01 13.98 -4.67
C SER A 74 -22.98 13.86 -3.55
N GLU A 75 -22.07 14.83 -3.44
CA GLU A 75 -21.08 14.90 -2.35
C GLU A 75 -21.72 14.86 -0.95
N LYS A 76 -22.96 15.36 -0.81
CA LYS A 76 -23.71 15.33 0.45
C LYS A 76 -24.18 13.93 0.82
N ASP A 77 -24.53 13.12 -0.18
CA ASP A 77 -24.97 11.74 0.04
C ASP A 77 -23.78 10.83 0.36
N MET A 78 -22.63 11.09 -0.27
CA MET A 78 -21.36 10.43 0.05
C MET A 78 -20.90 10.76 1.49
N ALA A 79 -20.98 12.03 1.89
CA ALA A 79 -20.57 12.47 3.23
C ALA A 79 -21.43 11.89 4.37
N LYS A 80 -22.75 11.70 4.15
CA LYS A 80 -23.65 11.05 5.13
C LYS A 80 -23.27 9.61 5.42
N HIS A 81 -22.65 8.94 4.44
CA HIS A 81 -22.19 7.56 4.56
C HIS A 81 -20.72 7.46 5.00
N GLY A 82 -20.06 8.58 5.32
CA GLY A 82 -18.71 8.57 5.87
C GLY A 82 -17.59 8.60 4.81
N LEU A 83 -17.92 8.77 3.53
CA LEU A 83 -16.92 9.14 2.52
C LEU A 83 -16.55 10.60 2.71
N LYS A 84 -15.34 10.87 3.17
CA LYS A 84 -14.73 12.18 2.97
C LYS A 84 -14.23 12.23 1.52
N VAL A 85 -14.91 13.03 0.70
CA VAL A 85 -14.44 13.42 -0.63
C VAL A 85 -13.38 14.51 -0.48
#